data_AF-A0A7J9VEC4-F1
#
_entry.id   AF-A0A7J9VEC4-F1
#
_cell.length_a   1.000
_cell.length_b   1.000
_cell.length_c   1.000
_cell.angle_alpha   90.00
_cell.angle_beta   90.00
_cell.angle_gamma   90.00
#
_symmetry.space_group_name_H-M   'P 1'
#
loop_
_entity.id
_entity.type
_entity.pdbx_description
1 polymer ?
#
loop_
_entity_poly.entity_id
_entity_poly.type
_entity_poly.pdbx_seq_one_letter_code
_entity_poly.pdbx_strand_id
1 'polypeptide(L)'
;MEQDYLKPDPPLPVRPVRELYWAWNLDGQLRFIGTLDAVSGAQFLKLLSPLAKPCPAEDGARDLRTVEQRNGDAFAELLDYAQRAVKFPSEAGGTHRAHGHHEPQRPTRPPTPRL
;
A
#
# COMPACT_ATOMS: atom_id res chain seq x y z
N MET A 1 25.03 12.95 -51.91
CA MET A 1 24.72 13.66 -50.67
C MET A 1 23.81 12.77 -49.85
N GLU A 2 24.31 12.39 -48.67
CA GLU A 2 23.75 11.48 -47.66
C GLU A 2 22.23 11.24 -47.66
N GLN A 3 21.83 9.96 -47.76
CA GLN A 3 20.49 9.48 -47.43
C GLN A 3 20.37 9.10 -45.93
N ASP A 4 21.14 9.74 -45.05
CA ASP A 4 21.27 9.33 -43.64
C ASP A 4 20.29 10.01 -42.66
N TYR A 5 19.33 10.80 -43.15
CA TYR A 5 18.47 11.62 -42.29
C TYR A 5 16.99 11.18 -42.29
N LEU A 6 16.74 9.92 -41.95
CA LEU A 6 15.52 9.57 -41.22
C LEU A 6 15.75 8.27 -40.43
N LYS A 7 16.78 8.25 -39.58
CA LYS A 7 16.81 7.26 -38.50
C LYS A 7 15.65 7.63 -37.57
N PRO A 8 14.68 6.72 -37.32
CA PRO A 8 13.64 7.01 -36.35
C PRO A 8 14.31 7.34 -35.02
N ASP A 9 13.80 8.37 -34.35
CA ASP A 9 14.32 8.75 -33.04
C ASP A 9 14.37 7.49 -32.16
N PRO A 10 15.49 7.28 -31.44
CA PRO A 10 15.56 6.17 -30.52
C PRO A 10 14.39 6.29 -29.54
N PRO A 11 13.70 5.16 -29.24
CA PRO A 11 12.57 5.20 -28.34
C PRO A 11 12.99 5.85 -27.02
N LEU A 12 12.19 6.80 -26.56
CA LEU A 12 12.43 7.46 -25.28
C LEU A 12 12.56 6.40 -24.17
N PRO A 13 13.43 6.61 -23.17
CA PRO A 13 13.60 5.66 -22.09
C PRO A 13 12.25 5.44 -21.39
N VAL A 14 11.78 4.19 -21.41
CA VAL A 14 10.55 3.80 -20.72
C VAL A 14 10.79 3.94 -19.23
N ARG A 15 10.06 4.85 -18.59
CA ARG A 15 10.13 4.99 -17.13
C ARG A 15 9.61 3.70 -16.48
N PRO A 16 10.27 3.19 -15.43
CA PRO A 16 9.78 2.01 -14.72
C PRO A 16 8.38 2.30 -14.18
N VAL A 17 7.42 1.42 -14.49
CA VAL A 17 6.05 1.54 -13.98
C VAL A 17 6.06 1.23 -12.49
N ARG A 18 5.71 2.22 -11.68
CA ARG A 18 5.64 2.13 -10.21
C ARG A 18 4.42 2.91 -9.76
N GLU A 19 3.33 2.19 -9.59
CA GLU A 19 2.04 2.78 -9.23
C GLU A 19 1.51 2.12 -7.96
N LEU A 20 0.98 2.92 -7.05
CA LEU A 20 0.35 2.45 -5.83
C LEU A 20 -0.90 3.29 -5.56
N TYR A 21 -2.02 2.62 -5.43
CA TYR A 21 -3.33 3.18 -5.11
C TYR A 21 -3.76 2.63 -3.76
N TRP A 22 -4.33 3.49 -2.91
CA TRP A 22 -4.81 3.06 -1.60
C TRP A 22 -6.10 3.77 -1.20
N ALA A 23 -6.89 3.09 -0.37
CA ALA A 23 -8.10 3.61 0.23
C ALA A 23 -8.26 3.06 1.65
N TRP A 24 -8.73 3.91 2.55
CA TRP A 24 -9.12 3.51 3.90
C TRP A 24 -10.58 3.08 3.89
N ASN A 25 -10.85 1.91 4.47
CA ASN A 25 -12.21 1.48 4.76
C ASN A 25 -12.71 2.13 6.06
N LEU A 26 -14.03 2.19 6.24
CA LEU A 26 -14.64 2.70 7.48
C LEU A 26 -14.23 1.88 8.71
N ASP A 27 -13.89 0.61 8.51
CA ASP A 27 -13.40 -0.30 9.55
C ASP A 27 -11.92 -0.06 9.92
N GLY A 28 -11.31 1.03 9.42
CA GLY A 28 -9.92 1.40 9.73
C GLY A 28 -8.86 0.58 8.99
N GLN A 29 -9.26 -0.32 8.10
CA GLN A 29 -8.34 -1.13 7.31
C GLN A 29 -7.88 -0.36 6.06
N LEU A 30 -6.56 -0.34 5.81
CA LEU A 30 -5.99 0.19 4.58
C LEU A 30 -6.00 -0.90 3.50
N ARG A 31 -6.70 -0.64 2.39
CA ARG A 31 -6.62 -1.46 1.18
C ARG A 31 -5.72 -0.76 0.17
N PHE A 32 -4.74 -1.47 -0.37
CA PHE A 32 -3.88 -0.97 -1.43
C PHE A 32 -3.76 -1.96 -2.59
N ILE A 33 -3.48 -1.42 -3.77
CA ILE A 33 -3.18 -2.16 -5.00
C ILE A 33 -2.16 -1.37 -5.82
N GLY A 34 -1.28 -2.05 -6.53
CA GLY A 34 -0.26 -1.37 -7.31
C GLY A 34 0.46 -2.27 -8.29
N THR A 35 1.32 -1.65 -9.06
CA THR A 35 2.19 -2.30 -10.05
C THR A 35 3.62 -1.87 -9.79
N LEU A 36 4.52 -2.84 -9.72
CA LEU A 36 5.96 -2.62 -9.65
C LEU A 36 6.60 -3.07 -10.96
N ASP A 37 7.65 -2.37 -11.38
CA ASP A 37 8.50 -2.82 -12.47
C ASP A 37 9.19 -4.15 -12.11
N ALA A 38 9.68 -4.87 -13.12
CA ALA A 38 10.24 -6.21 -12.92
C ALA A 38 11.36 -6.27 -11.87
N VAL A 39 12.20 -5.23 -11.80
CA VAL A 39 13.31 -5.18 -10.85
C VAL A 39 12.78 -4.99 -9.42
N SER A 40 11.91 -3.99 -9.24
CA SER A 40 11.31 -3.70 -7.93
C SER A 40 10.40 -4.84 -7.45
N GLY A 41 9.63 -5.45 -8.35
CA GLY A 41 8.76 -6.59 -8.06
C GLY A 41 9.57 -7.83 -7.64
N ALA A 42 10.68 -8.12 -8.31
CA ALA A 42 11.58 -9.21 -7.92
C ALA A 42 12.20 -8.97 -6.53
N GLN A 43 12.60 -7.74 -6.22
CA GLN A 43 13.10 -7.38 -4.90
C GLN A 43 12.01 -7.53 -3.83
N PHE A 44 10.79 -7.05 -4.10
CA PHE A 44 9.65 -7.19 -3.21
C PHE A 44 9.38 -8.67 -2.88
N LEU A 45 9.28 -9.52 -3.90
CA LEU A 45 9.04 -10.96 -3.71
C LEU A 45 10.20 -11.64 -2.98
N LYS A 46 11.44 -11.25 -3.25
CA LYS A 46 12.62 -11.79 -2.54
C LYS A 46 12.58 -11.50 -1.04
N LEU A 47 12.11 -10.31 -0.65
CA LEU A 47 11.96 -9.93 0.76
C LEU A 47 10.73 -10.59 1.40
N LEU A 48 9.61 -10.67 0.68
CA LEU A 48 8.34 -11.17 1.22
C LEU A 48 8.30 -12.70 1.32
N SER A 49 8.85 -13.40 0.32
CA SER A 49 8.81 -14.87 0.23
C SER A 49 9.28 -15.61 1.49
N PRO A 50 10.41 -15.26 2.15
CA PRO A 50 10.82 -15.94 3.37
C PRO A 50 9.86 -15.73 4.53
N LEU A 51 9.22 -14.57 4.62
CA LEU A 51 8.29 -14.20 5.70
C LEU A 51 6.90 -14.81 5.49
N ALA A 52 6.49 -15.03 4.23
CA ALA A 52 5.19 -15.60 3.88
C ALA A 52 5.16 -17.14 3.85
N LYS A 53 6.23 -17.81 4.28
CA LYS A 53 6.31 -19.27 4.28
C LYS A 53 5.25 -19.87 5.21
N PRO A 54 4.68 -21.04 4.87
CA PRO A 54 3.84 -21.78 5.80
C PRO A 54 4.62 -22.08 7.09
N CYS A 55 4.06 -21.73 8.24
CA CYS A 55 4.59 -22.07 9.54
C CYS A 55 3.66 -23.13 10.15
N PRO A 56 3.96 -24.43 10.02
CA PRO A 56 3.22 -25.46 10.74
C PRO A 56 3.36 -25.23 12.25
N ALA A 57 2.32 -25.59 13.01
CA ALA A 57 2.36 -25.50 14.46
C ALA A 57 3.33 -26.53 15.05
N GLU A 58 3.73 -26.35 16.32
CA GLU A 58 4.70 -27.22 17.00
C GLU A 58 4.25 -28.69 17.10
N ASP A 59 2.93 -28.93 17.08
CA ASP A 59 2.30 -30.25 17.02
C ASP A 59 2.31 -30.87 15.61
N GLY A 60 2.92 -30.20 14.63
CA GLY A 60 2.95 -30.60 13.23
C GLY A 60 1.66 -30.29 12.47
N ALA A 61 0.69 -29.60 13.06
CA ALA A 61 -0.53 -29.22 12.37
C ALA A 61 -0.22 -28.26 11.20
N ARG A 62 -0.94 -28.49 10.10
CA ARG A 62 -0.79 -27.70 8.88
C ARG A 62 -1.15 -26.24 9.14
N ASP A 63 -0.36 -25.33 8.55
CA ASP A 63 -0.70 -23.91 8.55
C ASP A 63 -2.06 -23.69 7.86
N LEU A 64 -3.03 -23.19 8.63
CA LEU A 64 -4.41 -22.97 8.19
C LEU A 64 -4.60 -21.61 7.51
N ARG A 65 -3.60 -20.71 7.59
CA ARG A 65 -3.67 -19.40 6.93
C ARG A 65 -3.68 -19.56 5.42
N THR A 66 -4.52 -18.77 4.76
CA THR A 66 -4.50 -18.67 3.30
C THR A 66 -3.19 -18.02 2.84
N VAL A 67 -2.89 -18.14 1.54
CA VAL A 67 -1.69 -17.51 0.96
C VAL A 67 -1.75 -15.99 1.14
N GLU A 68 -2.92 -15.39 0.97
CA GLU A 68 -3.16 -13.96 1.13
C GLU A 68 -2.94 -13.51 2.57
N GLN A 69 -3.41 -14.28 3.55
CA GLN A 69 -3.19 -14.01 4.97
C GLN A 69 -1.70 -14.05 5.31
N ARG A 70 -0.97 -15.07 4.87
CA ARG A 70 0.49 -15.14 5.08
C ARG A 70 1.24 -14.00 4.40
N ASN A 71 0.83 -13.61 3.20
CA ASN A 71 1.42 -12.46 2.51
C ASN A 71 1.14 -11.15 3.24
N GLY A 72 -0.05 -11.01 3.84
CA GLY A 72 -0.41 -9.86 4.68
C GLY A 72 0.43 -9.78 5.95
N ASP A 73 0.56 -10.89 6.67
CA ASP A 73 1.41 -11.00 7.87
C ASP A 73 2.87 -10.68 7.54
N ALA A 74 3.39 -11.27 6.46
CA ALA A 74 4.73 -11.03 5.95
C ALA A 74 4.98 -9.56 5.59
N PHE A 75 3.98 -8.89 5.01
CA PHE A 75 4.07 -7.47 4.66
C PHE A 75 4.09 -6.59 5.91
N ALA A 76 3.28 -6.90 6.92
CA ALA A 76 3.30 -6.19 8.20
C ALA A 76 4.65 -6.32 8.90
N GLU A 77 5.25 -7.52 8.90
CA GLU A 77 6.58 -7.76 9.45
C GLU A 77 7.67 -6.99 8.66
N LEU A 78 7.56 -6.94 7.32
CA LEU A 78 8.46 -6.15 6.49
C LEU A 78 8.42 -4.64 6.83
N LEU A 79 7.24 -4.10 7.15
CA LEU A 79 7.10 -2.71 7.58
C LEU A 79 7.78 -2.45 8.93
N ASP A 80 7.67 -3.38 9.88
CA ASP A 80 8.36 -3.28 11.17
C ASP A 80 9.90 -3.36 10.99
N TYR A 81 10.40 -4.24 10.13
CA TYR A 81 11.84 -4.25 9.78
C TYR A 81 12.29 -2.91 9.16
N ALA A 82 11.49 -2.36 8.25
CA ALA A 82 11.79 -1.06 7.66
C ALA A 82 11.81 0.05 8.72
N GLN A 83 10.85 0.06 9.65
CA GLN A 83 10.80 1.03 10.74
C GLN A 83 12.03 0.97 11.65
N ARG A 84 12.53 -0.25 11.94
CA ARG A 84 13.72 -0.45 12.78
C ARG A 84 15.02 -0.10 12.06
N ALA A 85 15.10 -0.40 10.76
CA ALA A 85 16.29 -0.13 9.95
C ALA A 85 16.43 1.36 9.60
N VAL A 86 15.32 2.10 9.54
CA VAL A 86 15.28 3.47 9.05
C VAL A 86 15.34 4.46 10.23
N LYS A 87 16.41 5.24 10.30
CA LYS A 87 16.34 6.58 10.89
C LYS A 87 15.51 7.43 9.94
N PHE A 88 14.19 7.47 10.14
CA PHE A 88 13.33 8.30 9.30
C PHE A 88 13.75 9.77 9.48
N PRO A 89 13.80 10.57 8.41
CA PRO A 89 13.64 12.01 8.57
C PRO A 89 12.36 12.21 9.39
N SER A 90 12.50 12.69 10.62
CA SER A 90 11.35 12.96 11.49
C SER A 90 10.37 13.84 10.72
N GLU A 91 9.12 13.40 10.67
CA GLU A 91 8.02 13.94 9.89
C GLU A 91 8.15 15.43 9.52
N ALA A 92 8.47 15.70 8.25
CA ALA A 92 8.28 17.01 7.66
C ALA A 92 6.89 17.06 7.01
N GLY A 93 5.90 17.49 7.79
CA GLY A 93 4.70 18.18 7.30
C GLY A 93 3.53 17.32 6.81
N GLY A 94 2.55 17.12 7.69
CA GLY A 94 1.22 16.65 7.31
C GLY A 94 0.37 16.35 8.53
N THR A 95 -0.35 17.35 9.03
CA THR A 95 -1.23 17.27 10.20
C THR A 95 -2.00 15.94 10.29
N HIS A 96 -1.77 15.21 11.37
CA HIS A 96 -2.65 14.16 11.89
C HIS A 96 -4.04 14.80 12.12
N ARG A 97 -4.90 14.82 11.10
CA ARG A 97 -6.30 15.18 11.31
C ARG A 97 -6.93 13.98 11.98
N ALA A 98 -7.02 14.07 13.32
CA ALA A 98 -7.73 13.13 14.16
C ALA A 98 -9.06 12.74 13.50
N HIS A 99 -9.29 11.44 13.40
CA HIS A 99 -10.52 10.85 12.91
C HIS A 99 -11.72 11.51 13.60
N GLY A 100 -12.44 12.35 12.87
CA GLY A 100 -13.74 12.86 13.30
C GLY A 100 -14.73 11.71 13.23
N HIS A 101 -15.24 11.29 14.38
CA HIS A 101 -16.51 10.57 14.46
C HIS A 101 -17.56 11.40 13.71
N HIS A 102 -17.96 10.94 12.53
CA HIS A 102 -19.09 11.53 11.80
C HIS A 102 -20.37 11.03 12.45
N GLU A 103 -20.81 11.70 13.50
CA GLU A 103 -22.19 11.60 13.97
C GLU A 103 -23.10 12.21 12.90
N PRO A 104 -24.09 11.47 12.34
CA PRO A 104 -25.00 12.05 11.37
C PRO A 104 -25.89 13.06 12.09
N GLN A 105 -25.71 14.35 11.77
CA GLN A 105 -26.55 15.41 12.32
C GLN A 105 -28.01 15.12 11.98
N ARG A 106 -28.83 14.90 13.02
CA ARG A 106 -30.29 14.92 12.91
C ARG A 106 -30.70 16.26 12.31
N PRO A 107 -31.56 16.32 11.27
CA PRO A 107 -32.06 17.60 10.78
C PRO A 107 -32.83 18.30 11.90
N THR A 108 -32.35 19.47 12.32
CA THR A 108 -33.04 20.35 13.25
C THR A 108 -34.32 20.85 12.58
N ARG A 109 -35.47 20.43 13.10
CA ARG A 109 -36.78 20.96 12.72
C ARG A 109 -36.81 22.48 12.95
N PRO A 110 -37.22 23.31 11.98
CA PRO A 110 -37.31 24.76 12.19
C PRO A 110 -38.38 25.08 13.25
N PRO A 111 -38.20 26.17 14.03
CA PRO A 111 -39.19 26.57 15.03
C PRO A 111 -40.48 27.01 14.34
N THR A 112 -41.61 26.50 14.81
CA THR A 112 -42.94 26.92 14.38
C THR A 112 -43.16 28.39 14.79
N PRO A 113 -43.60 29.29 13.89
CA PRO A 113 -44.02 30.62 14.31
C PRO A 113 -45.30 30.49 15.16
N ARG A 114 -45.30 31.09 16.36
CA ARG A 114 -46.55 31.32 17.10
C ARG A 114 -47.32 32.47 16.44
N LEU A 115 -48.62 32.27 16.29
CA LEU A 115 -49.62 33.26 15.90
C LEU A 115 -49.59 34.50 16.81
#